data_AF-A0A8T1QV98-F1
#
_entry.id   AF-A0A8T1QV98-F1
#
_cell.length_a   1.000
_cell.length_b   1.000
_cell.length_c   1.000
_cell.angle_alpha   90.00
_cell.angle_beta   90.00
_cell.angle_gamma   90.00
#
_symmetry.space_group_name_H-M   'P 1'
#
loop_
_entity.id
_entity.type
_entity.pdbx_description
1 polymer ?
#
loop_
_entity_poly.entity_id
_entity_poly.type
_entity_poly.pdbx_seq_one_letter_code
_entity_poly.pdbx_strand_id
1 'polypeptide(L)'
;MYYKGGHNLFLPSYIMRIRGSRKQQDAIKDVHAKQMQKVFEALDMLGNTKWRINRRVLSIVECIWDRGGNIAGLIKMKKTCILEL
;
A
#
# COMPACT_ATOMS: atom_id res chain seq x y z
N MET A 1 9.26 17.93 -1.43
CA MET A 1 8.08 18.59 -2.01
C MET A 1 6.88 17.77 -1.58
N TYR A 2 6.13 18.27 -0.60
CA TYR A 2 4.90 17.65 -0.16
C TYR A 2 3.80 18.09 -1.13
N TYR A 3 3.18 17.16 -1.86
CA TYR A 3 2.04 17.53 -2.70
C TYR A 3 0.84 17.78 -1.78
N LYS A 4 0.51 19.04 -1.54
CA LYS A 4 -0.80 19.43 -0.99
C LYS A 4 -1.83 19.13 -2.07
N GLY A 5 -2.52 17.99 -1.93
CA GLY A 5 -3.48 17.49 -2.93
C GLY A 5 -3.26 16.05 -3.41
N GLY A 6 -2.32 15.30 -2.81
CA GLY A 6 -2.18 13.85 -3.09
C GLY A 6 -3.40 13.03 -2.65
N HIS A 7 -3.43 11.74 -3.02
CA HIS A 7 -4.55 10.81 -2.77
C HIS A 7 -5.03 10.73 -1.30
N ASN A 8 -4.17 11.02 -0.32
CA ASN A 8 -4.53 10.98 1.09
C ASN A 8 -5.01 12.37 1.54
N LEU A 9 -6.26 12.45 1.99
CA LEU A 9 -6.93 13.69 2.40
C LEU A 9 -6.19 14.48 3.51
N PHE A 10 -5.45 13.79 4.38
CA PHE A 10 -4.83 14.38 5.57
C PHE A 10 -3.31 14.28 5.61
N LEU A 11 -2.72 13.33 4.88
CA LEU A 11 -1.29 13.05 4.96
C LEU A 11 -0.61 13.50 3.67
N PRO A 12 0.33 14.45 3.73
CA PRO A 12 1.07 14.85 2.56
C PRO A 12 1.92 13.66 2.08
N SER A 13 1.58 13.14 0.91
CA SER A 13 2.28 12.02 0.30
C SER A 13 3.31 12.49 -0.73
N TYR A 14 4.38 11.73 -0.86
CA TYR A 14 5.36 11.91 -1.93
C TYR A 14 4.89 11.16 -3.17
N ILE A 15 5.06 11.75 -4.36
CA ILE A 15 4.76 11.10 -5.65
C ILE A 15 5.60 9.83 -5.83
N MET A 16 6.84 9.83 -5.35
CA MET A 16 7.78 8.71 -5.46
C MET A 16 8.24 8.25 -4.07
N ARG A 17 8.29 6.93 -3.85
CA ARG A 17 8.90 6.34 -2.66
C ARG A 17 10.42 6.34 -2.78
N ILE A 18 11.07 7.37 -2.24
CA ILE A 18 12.53 7.52 -2.31
C ILE A 18 13.16 7.01 -1.01
N ARG A 19 14.12 6.09 -1.13
CA ARG A 19 14.93 5.60 0.00
C ARG A 19 16.28 6.33 0.05
N GLY A 20 16.30 7.53 0.63
CA GLY A 20 17.54 8.26 0.93
C GLY A 20 18.31 8.89 -0.23
N SER A 21 17.94 8.64 -1.50
CA SER A 21 18.62 9.22 -2.66
C SER A 21 18.24 10.69 -2.90
N ARG A 22 19.16 11.62 -2.63
CA ARG A 22 18.96 13.06 -2.86
C ARG A 22 18.84 13.40 -4.35
N LYS A 23 19.65 12.76 -5.21
CA LYS A 23 19.60 12.97 -6.67
C LYS A 23 18.23 12.70 -7.27
N GLN A 24 17.53 11.67 -6.77
CA GLN A 24 16.17 11.35 -7.20
C GLN A 24 15.15 12.41 -6.73
N GLN A 25 15.34 12.97 -5.53
CA GLN A 25 14.49 14.05 -5.03
C GLN A 25 14.67 15.33 -5.86
N ASP A 26 15.90 15.66 -6.19
CA ASP A 26 16.22 16.90 -6.91
C ASP A 26 15.79 16.81 -8.39
N ALA A 27 15.94 15.65 -9.03
CA ALA A 27 15.41 15.42 -10.37
C ALA A 27 13.89 15.62 -10.43
N ILE A 28 13.13 15.17 -9.43
CA ILE A 28 11.66 15.37 -9.42
C ILE A 28 11.28 16.83 -9.18
N LYS A 29 12.10 17.59 -8.43
CA LYS A 29 11.87 19.03 -8.22
C LYS A 29 12.13 19.85 -9.48
N ASP A 30 13.08 19.41 -10.29
CA ASP A 30 13.52 20.12 -11.50
C ASP A 30 12.58 19.92 -12.70
N VAL A 31 11.85 18.80 -12.73
CA VAL A 31 10.91 18.50 -13.82
C VAL A 31 9.72 19.47 -13.81
N HIS A 32 9.42 20.03 -14.99
CA HIS A 32 8.30 20.95 -15.18
C HIS A 32 6.95 20.25 -15.01
N ALA A 33 6.01 20.87 -14.30
CA ALA A 33 4.71 20.26 -13.97
C ALA A 33 3.91 19.76 -15.20
N LYS A 34 4.01 20.45 -16.35
CA LYS A 34 3.36 20.01 -17.61
C LYS A 34 3.86 18.65 -18.11
N GLN A 35 5.12 18.28 -17.85
CA GLN A 35 5.66 16.98 -18.26
C GLN A 35 5.13 15.85 -17.36
N MET A 36 4.80 16.16 -16.10
CA MET A 36 4.29 15.20 -15.12
C MET A 36 2.77 15.01 -15.20
N GLN A 37 2.04 15.82 -15.99
CA GLN A 37 0.59 15.74 -16.09
C GLN A 37 0.08 14.36 -16.51
N LYS A 38 0.74 13.73 -17.50
CA LYS A 38 0.41 12.35 -17.92
C LYS A 38 0.65 11.32 -16.82
N VAL A 39 1.67 11.54 -16.00
CA VAL A 39 1.98 10.66 -14.86
C VAL A 39 0.92 10.80 -13.79
N PHE A 40 0.47 12.02 -13.49
CA PHE A 40 -0.63 12.24 -12.55
C PHE A 40 -1.94 11.63 -13.03
N GLU A 41 -2.29 11.81 -14.31
CA GLU A 41 -3.49 11.20 -14.88
C GLU A 41 -3.45 9.67 -14.81
N ALA A 42 -2.31 9.05 -15.11
CA ALA A 42 -2.14 7.61 -14.96
C ALA A 42 -2.25 7.14 -13.51
N LEU A 43 -1.67 7.89 -12.56
CA LEU A 43 -1.76 7.58 -11.13
C LEU A 43 -3.19 7.75 -10.61
N ASP A 44 -3.93 8.75 -11.09
CA ASP A 44 -5.33 8.97 -10.75
C ASP A 44 -6.23 7.87 -11.32
N MET A 45 -5.97 7.41 -12.55
CA MET A 45 -6.65 6.24 -13.12
C MET A 45 -6.42 4.99 -12.28
N LEU A 46 -5.17 4.75 -11.85
CA LEU A 46 -4.84 3.60 -11.00
C LEU A 46 -5.48 3.71 -9.61
N GLY A 47 -5.47 4.88 -8.98
CA GLY A 47 -6.02 5.09 -7.65
C GLY A 47 -7.55 5.15 -7.59
N ASN A 48 -8.21 5.54 -8.68
CA ASN A 48 -9.67 5.54 -8.78
C ASN A 48 -10.26 4.13 -9.03
N THR A 49 -9.41 3.10 -9.18
CA THR A 49 -9.87 1.72 -9.27
C THR A 49 -10.50 1.29 -7.93
N LYS A 50 -11.81 1.03 -7.95
CA LYS A 50 -12.55 0.58 -6.76
C LYS A 50 -12.27 -0.90 -6.52
N TRP A 51 -11.54 -1.20 -5.47
CA TRP A 51 -11.32 -2.57 -5.01
C TRP A 51 -12.48 -3.03 -4.13
N ARG A 52 -12.93 -4.26 -4.33
CA ARG A 52 -13.91 -4.94 -3.46
C ARG A 52 -13.30 -6.23 -2.94
N ILE A 53 -13.57 -6.53 -1.67
CA ILE A 53 -13.12 -7.77 -1.05
C ILE A 53 -13.98 -8.93 -1.56
N ASN A 54 -13.34 -10.01 -2.01
CA ASN A 54 -14.03 -11.24 -2.36
C ASN A 54 -14.40 -12.01 -1.07
N ARG A 55 -15.68 -11.92 -0.68
CA ARG A 55 -16.18 -12.52 0.56
C ARG A 55 -16.05 -14.04 0.62
N ARG A 56 -16.18 -14.74 -0.52
CA ARG A 56 -16.07 -16.20 -0.59
C ARG A 56 -14.63 -16.66 -0.33
N VAL A 57 -13.67 -15.95 -0.89
CA VAL A 57 -12.25 -16.23 -0.66
C VAL A 57 -11.88 -15.87 0.78
N LEU A 58 -12.34 -14.72 1.27
CA LEU A 58 -12.11 -14.30 2.65
C LEU A 58 -12.63 -15.34 3.67
N SER A 59 -13.86 -15.84 3.51
CA SER A 59 -14.43 -16.82 4.45
C SER A 59 -13.65 -18.14 4.49
N ILE A 60 -13.09 -18.56 3.35
CA ILE A 60 -12.25 -19.77 3.29
C ILE A 60 -10.92 -19.52 3.99
N VAL A 61 -10.30 -18.36 3.76
CA VAL A 61 -9.04 -17.96 4.41
C VAL A 61 -9.22 -17.86 5.93
N GLU A 62 -10.32 -17.25 6.41
CA GLU A 62 -10.66 -17.18 7.84
C GLU A 62 -10.83 -18.58 8.45
N CYS A 63 -11.54 -19.49 7.79
CA CYS A 63 -11.70 -20.87 8.25
C CYS A 63 -10.36 -21.63 8.35
N ILE A 64 -9.44 -21.42 7.39
CA ILE A 64 -8.11 -22.04 7.42
C ILE A 64 -7.24 -21.40 8.52
N TRP A 65 -7.37 -20.09 8.71
CA TRP A 65 -6.68 -19.35 9.76
C TRP A 65 -7.06 -19.86 11.15
N ASP A 66 -8.36 -20.01 11.42
CA ASP A 66 -8.89 -20.50 12.71
C ASP A 66 -8.51 -21.96 13.01
N ARG A 67 -8.34 -22.79 11.97
CA ARG A 67 -7.91 -24.19 12.09
C ARG A 67 -6.41 -24.36 12.40
N GLY A 68 -5.65 -23.27 12.54
CA GLY A 68 -4.24 -23.28 12.95
C GLY A 68 -3.25 -22.89 11.86
N GLY A 69 -3.70 -22.55 10.65
CA GLY A 69 -2.84 -22.12 9.55
C GLY A 69 -1.85 -23.20 9.05
N ASN A 70 -0.80 -22.78 8.35
CA ASN A 70 0.26 -23.63 7.73
C ASN A 70 -0.10 -24.28 6.38
N ILE A 71 -1.19 -23.88 5.75
CA ILE A 71 -1.60 -24.34 4.41
C ILE A 71 -1.70 -23.11 3.49
N ALA A 72 -1.35 -23.27 2.21
CA ALA A 72 -1.48 -22.23 1.18
C ALA A 72 -0.68 -20.93 1.47
N GLY A 73 0.47 -21.03 2.13
CA GLY A 73 1.32 -19.87 2.45
C GLY A 73 0.84 -19.04 3.64
N LEU A 74 -0.22 -19.47 4.34
CA LEU A 74 -0.64 -18.86 5.60
C LEU A 74 0.31 -19.26 6.73
N ILE A 75 0.82 -18.26 7.44
CA ILE A 75 1.66 -18.46 8.63
C ILE A 75 0.85 -19.25 9.66
N LYS A 76 1.46 -20.28 10.27
CA LYS A 76 0.85 -21.04 11.36
C LYS A 76 0.51 -20.09 12.50
N MET A 77 -0.75 -20.09 12.96
CA MET A 77 -1.13 -19.33 14.14
C MET A 77 -0.48 -20.00 15.36
N LYS A 78 0.65 -19.47 15.83
CA LYS A 78 1.22 -19.86 17.11
C LYS A 78 0.44 -19.14 18.21
N LYS A 79 -0.54 -19.82 18.81
CA LYS A 79 -1.06 -19.41 20.12
C LYS A 79 0.05 -19.62 21.13
N THR A 80 0.93 -18.63 21.29
CA THR A 80 1.76 -18.54 22.49
C THR A 80 0.77 -18.18 23.60
N CYS A 81 0.40 -19.16 24.42
CA CYS A 81 -0.24 -18.84 25.69
C CYS A 81 0.75 -17.96 26.43
N ILE A 82 0.46 -16.66 26.51
CA ILE A 82 1.02 -15.82 27.57
C ILE A 82 0.19 -16.15 28.81
N LEU A 83 0.31 -17.39 29.28
CA LEU A 83 0.04 -17.72 30.67
C LEU A 83 1.41 -17.67 31.32
N GLU A 84 1.53 -16.70 32.21
CA GLU A 84 2.67 -16.42 33.07
C GLU A 84 3.41 -17.68 33.51
N LEU A 85 4.73 -17.68 33.32
CA LEU A 85 5.73 -18.04 34.33
C LEU A 85 6.98 -17.17 34.10
#